data_AF-A0A8D0HQY5-F1
#
_entry.id   AF-A0A8D0HQY5-F1
#
_cell.length_a   1.000
_cell.length_b   1.000
_cell.length_c   1.000
_cell.angle_alpha   90.00
_cell.angle_beta   90.00
_cell.angle_gamma   90.00
#
_symmetry.space_group_name_H-M   'P 1'
#
loop_
_entity.id
_entity.type
_entity.pdbx_description
1 polymer ?
#
loop_
_entity_poly.entity_id
_entity_poly.type
_entity_poly.pdbx_seq_one_letter_code
_entity_poly.pdbx_strand_id
1 'polypeptide(L)'
;MASYLPPCVIDGGTGYTKLGYAGNTEPQFIIPSCIAIRESAKVCDQAQSRVLKGVDDLDFFIGDEAIDKPTYATKVRLCKEAKNMLQKSF
;
A
#
# COMPACT_ATOMS: atom_id res chain seq x y z
N MET A 1 -14.28 16.29 30.09
CA MET A 1 -13.97 15.00 29.46
C MET A 1 -13.80 15.27 27.98
N ALA A 2 -12.61 15.06 27.40
CA ALA A 2 -12.36 15.41 26.00
C ALA A 2 -13.21 14.53 25.07
N SER A 3 -14.08 15.17 24.28
CA SER A 3 -15.08 14.55 23.39
C SER A 3 -14.50 14.07 22.06
N TYR A 4 -13.27 13.54 22.04
CA TYR A 4 -12.58 13.15 20.81
C TYR A 4 -12.33 11.66 20.77
N LEU A 5 -12.63 11.04 19.62
CA LEU A 5 -12.17 9.69 19.31
C LEU A 5 -10.63 9.69 19.27
N PRO A 6 -9.97 8.58 19.68
CA PRO A 6 -8.52 8.52 19.67
C PRO A 6 -7.99 8.71 18.23
N PRO A 7 -6.90 9.48 18.03
CA PRO A 7 -6.28 9.64 16.71
C PRO A 7 -5.83 8.31 16.08
N CYS A 8 -5.93 8.20 14.76
CA CYS A 8 -5.30 7.11 14.01
C CYS A 8 -3.78 7.33 13.92
N VAL A 9 -3.00 6.27 14.11
CA VAL A 9 -1.54 6.23 14.00
C VAL A 9 -1.17 5.24 12.90
N ILE A 10 -0.39 5.69 11.92
CA ILE A 10 -0.01 4.91 10.73
C ILE A 10 1.51 5.04 10.52
N ASP A 11 2.21 3.93 10.63
CA ASP A 11 3.65 3.80 10.33
C ASP A 11 3.83 3.02 9.02
N GLY A 12 4.11 3.74 7.92
CA GLY A 12 4.23 3.17 6.58
C GLY A 12 5.65 2.75 6.22
N GLY A 13 6.10 1.60 6.73
CA GLY A 13 7.41 1.03 6.41
C GLY A 13 7.51 0.41 5.01
N THR A 14 8.73 0.13 4.55
CA THR A 14 8.99 -0.55 3.25
C THR A 14 8.46 -1.99 3.22
N GLY A 15 8.56 -2.71 4.34
CA GLY A 15 8.12 -4.12 4.45
C GLY A 15 6.71 -4.27 5.01
N TYR A 16 6.41 -3.58 6.11
CA TYR A 16 5.12 -3.65 6.80
C TYR A 16 4.61 -2.27 7.19
N THR A 17 3.30 -2.11 7.13
CA THR A 17 2.57 -0.95 7.63
C THR A 17 1.91 -1.33 8.95
N LYS A 18 2.16 -0.53 9.98
CA LYS A 18 1.55 -0.71 11.30
C LYS A 18 0.45 0.34 11.46
N LEU A 19 -0.76 -0.10 11.81
CA LEU A 19 -1.96 0.72 11.89
C LEU A 19 -2.56 0.57 13.28
N GLY A 20 -3.02 1.69 13.84
CA GLY A 20 -3.73 1.64 15.09
C GLY A 20 -4.29 2.95 15.59
N TYR A 21 -4.78 2.95 16.82
CA TYR A 21 -5.25 4.16 17.52
C TYR A 21 -4.27 4.58 18.61
N ALA A 22 -4.10 5.89 18.79
CA ALA A 22 -3.27 6.44 19.85
C ALA A 22 -3.77 6.02 21.24
N GLY A 23 -2.84 5.74 22.15
CA GLY A 23 -3.12 5.26 23.50
C GLY A 23 -3.04 3.74 23.68
N ASN A 24 -2.96 2.96 22.60
CA ASN A 24 -2.68 1.53 22.67
C ASN A 24 -1.17 1.25 22.74
N THR A 25 -0.78 0.19 23.45
CA THR A 25 0.61 -0.25 23.56
C THR A 25 1.13 -0.89 22.27
N GLU A 26 0.23 -1.55 21.51
CA GLU A 26 0.55 -2.28 20.30
C GLU A 26 -0.37 -1.85 19.14
N PRO A 27 0.09 -1.93 17.88
CA PRO A 27 -0.76 -1.63 16.73
C PRO A 27 -1.90 -2.66 16.60
N GLN A 28 -3.07 -2.22 16.17
CA GLN A 28 -4.20 -3.11 15.87
C GLN A 28 -3.95 -3.99 14.66
N PHE A 29 -3.24 -3.47 13.65
CA PHE A 29 -2.90 -4.23 12.45
C PHE A 29 -1.44 -4.02 12.07
N ILE A 30 -0.81 -5.11 11.65
CA ILE A 30 0.50 -5.11 10.99
C ILE A 30 0.29 -5.83 9.67
N ILE A 31 0.28 -5.09 8.58
CA ILE A 31 0.02 -5.64 7.24
C ILE A 31 1.26 -5.46 6.35
N PRO A 32 1.53 -6.37 5.41
CA PRO A 32 2.53 -6.13 4.38
C PRO A 32 2.30 -4.81 3.64
N SER A 33 3.36 -4.04 3.43
CA SER A 33 3.33 -2.76 2.68
C SER A 33 3.32 -3.00 1.16
N CYS A 34 2.31 -3.74 0.71
CA CYS A 34 2.07 -4.03 -0.69
C CYS A 34 0.63 -3.74 -1.10
N ILE A 35 0.47 -3.46 -2.39
CA ILE A 35 -0.81 -3.27 -3.06
C ILE A 35 -0.84 -4.15 -4.30
N ALA A 36 -1.94 -4.88 -4.50
CA ALA A 36 -2.19 -5.67 -5.69
C ALA A 36 -3.18 -4.93 -6.57
N ILE A 37 -2.80 -4.69 -7.82
CA ILE A 37 -3.61 -3.96 -8.81
C ILE A 37 -3.66 -4.76 -10.11
N ARG A 38 -4.74 -4.62 -10.90
CA ARG A 38 -4.75 -5.19 -12.25
C ARG A 38 -3.61 -4.56 -13.06
N GLU A 39 -2.94 -5.33 -13.91
CA GLU A 39 -1.72 -4.88 -14.62
C GLU A 39 -1.96 -3.65 -15.52
N SER A 40 -3.19 -3.47 -16.01
CA SER A 40 -3.64 -2.29 -16.75
C SER A 40 -3.74 -1.02 -15.88
N ALA A 41 -3.94 -1.17 -14.57
CA ALA A 41 -3.98 -0.08 -13.62
C ALA A 41 -2.56 0.24 -13.14
N LYS A 42 -2.07 1.45 -13.39
CA LYS A 42 -0.77 1.91 -12.89
C LYS A 42 -0.96 2.76 -11.64
N VAL A 43 -0.52 2.28 -10.49
CA VAL A 43 -0.38 3.10 -9.27
C VAL A 43 0.58 4.26 -9.56
N CYS A 44 0.06 5.49 -9.47
CA CYS A 44 0.82 6.75 -9.43
C CYS A 44 1.34 7.33 -10.77
N ASP A 45 0.77 6.96 -11.93
CA ASP A 45 1.01 7.74 -13.15
C ASP A 45 -0.10 8.79 -13.35
N GLN A 46 0.10 9.98 -12.77
CA GLN A 46 -0.86 11.09 -12.85
C GLN A 46 -1.21 11.47 -14.30
N ALA A 47 -0.34 11.17 -15.27
CA ALA A 47 -0.60 11.45 -16.68
C ALA A 47 -1.62 10.46 -17.31
N GLN A 48 -1.72 9.24 -16.77
CA GLN A 48 -2.53 8.13 -17.29
C GLN A 48 -3.75 7.79 -16.43
N SER A 49 -3.92 8.40 -15.25
CA SER A 49 -5.15 8.28 -14.43
C SER A 49 -6.44 8.63 -15.20
N ARG A 50 -6.32 9.36 -16.33
CA ARG A 50 -7.43 9.68 -17.24
C ARG A 50 -7.85 8.54 -18.19
N VAL A 51 -7.09 7.44 -18.24
CA VAL A 51 -7.33 6.28 -19.14
C VAL A 51 -8.14 5.18 -18.45
N LEU A 52 -8.14 5.14 -17.12
CA LEU A 52 -9.00 4.24 -16.33
C LEU A 52 -10.44 4.75 -16.38
N LYS A 53 -11.30 4.02 -17.08
CA LYS A 53 -12.72 4.37 -17.23
C LYS A 53 -13.52 3.68 -16.12
N GLY A 54 -14.17 4.46 -15.26
CA GLY A 54 -15.13 3.93 -14.28
C GLY A 54 -14.48 3.55 -12.94
N VAL A 55 -14.72 2.31 -12.50
CA VAL A 55 -14.39 1.84 -11.13
C VAL A 55 -13.12 0.97 -11.06
N ASP A 56 -12.33 0.91 -12.14
CA ASP A 56 -11.13 0.06 -12.20
C ASP A 56 -10.05 0.45 -11.17
N ASP A 57 -10.00 1.72 -10.74
CA ASP A 57 -9.09 2.18 -9.68
C ASP A 57 -9.48 1.69 -8.27
N LEU A 58 -10.70 1.19 -8.09
CA LEU A 58 -11.19 0.65 -6.82
C LEU A 58 -10.94 -0.86 -6.69
N ASP A 59 -10.53 -1.53 -7.77
CA ASP A 59 -10.25 -2.97 -7.77
C ASP A 59 -8.79 -3.25 -7.42
N PHE A 60 -8.49 -3.15 -6.12
CA PHE A 60 -7.18 -3.43 -5.56
C PHE A 60 -7.29 -4.11 -4.19
N PHE A 61 -6.22 -4.81 -3.81
CA PHE A 61 -6.06 -5.42 -2.48
C PHE A 61 -4.80 -4.86 -1.80
N ILE A 62 -4.77 -4.89 -0.47
CA ILE A 62 -3.61 -4.48 0.34
C ILE A 62 -3.25 -5.56 1.35
N GLY A 63 -2.05 -5.48 1.93
CA GLY A 63 -1.65 -6.39 3.00
C GLY A 63 -1.53 -7.83 2.52
N ASP A 64 -1.94 -8.78 3.35
CA ASP A 64 -1.83 -10.21 3.05
C ASP A 64 -2.69 -10.61 1.84
N GLU A 65 -3.87 -9.98 1.69
CA GLU A 65 -4.76 -10.23 0.56
C GLU A 65 -4.13 -9.82 -0.78
N ALA A 66 -3.21 -8.85 -0.79
CA ALA A 66 -2.50 -8.48 -2.01
C ALA A 66 -1.55 -9.58 -2.48
N ILE A 67 -0.91 -10.31 -1.55
CA ILE A 67 0.09 -11.34 -1.87
C ILE A 67 -0.58 -12.58 -2.46
N ASP A 68 -1.78 -12.92 -2.01
CA ASP A 68 -2.50 -14.15 -2.38
C ASP A 68 -3.27 -14.07 -3.72
N LYS A 69 -3.25 -12.92 -4.42
CA LYS A 69 -4.02 -12.70 -5.65
C LYS A 69 -3.15 -12.86 -6.90
N PRO A 70 -3.13 -14.04 -7.57
CA PRO A 70 -2.23 -14.31 -8.70
C PRO A 70 -2.57 -13.55 -9.97
N THR A 71 -3.81 -13.10 -10.14
CA THR A 71 -4.25 -12.32 -11.32
C THR A 71 -3.92 -10.83 -11.22
N TYR A 72 -3.34 -10.39 -10.10
CA TYR A 72 -3.01 -9.00 -9.83
C TYR A 72 -1.49 -8.82 -9.73
N ALA A 73 -1.01 -7.68 -10.22
CA ALA A 73 0.39 -7.31 -10.07
C ALA A 73 0.61 -6.73 -8.66
N THR A 74 1.29 -7.49 -7.81
CA THR A 74 1.67 -7.03 -6.47
C THR A 74 2.83 -6.04 -6.55
N LYS A 75 2.61 -4.82 -6.06
CA LYS A 75 3.61 -3.75 -5.99
C LYS A 75 3.97 -3.45 -4.55
N VAL A 76 5.26 -3.36 -4.28
CA VAL A 76 5.83 -3.00 -2.96
C VAL A 76 6.42 -1.60 -2.97
N ARG A 77 6.33 -0.92 -1.82
CA ARG A 77 6.91 0.41 -1.63
C ARG A 77 8.41 0.31 -1.33
N LEU A 78 9.23 0.06 -2.35
CA LEU A 78 10.68 0.18 -2.21
C LEU A 78 11.11 1.65 -2.22
N CYS A 79 12.06 2.00 -1.33
CA CYS A 79 12.77 3.27 -1.40
C CYS A 79 13.40 3.41 -2.80
N LYS A 80 13.36 4.62 -3.38
CA LYS A 80 13.86 4.90 -4.74
C LYS A 80 15.30 4.44 -4.93
N GLU A 81 16.11 4.56 -3.89
CA GLU A 81 17.50 4.12 -3.87
C GLU A 81 17.63 2.59 -3.98
N ALA A 82 16.81 1.85 -3.25
CA ALA A 82 16.76 0.38 -3.32
C ALA A 82 16.27 -0.13 -4.69
N LYS A 83 15.31 0.57 -5.31
CA LYS A 83 14.87 0.24 -6.70
C LYS A 83 16.02 0.41 -7.69
N ASN A 84 16.77 1.51 -7.58
CA ASN A 84 17.90 1.79 -8.47
C ASN A 84 19.07 0.82 -8.26
N MET A 85 19.29 0.33 -7.04
CA MET A 85 20.30 -0.69 -6.76
C MET A 85 19.92 -2.04 -7.37
N LEU A 86 18.66 -2.48 -7.21
CA LEU A 86 18.18 -3.73 -7.81
C LEU A 86 18.24 -3.72 -9.34
N GLN A 87 17.93 -2.59 -9.99
CA GLN A 87 18.02 -2.46 -11.45
C GLN A 87 19.45 -2.41 -11.99
N LYS A 88 20.46 -2.17 -11.15
CA LYS A 88 21.88 -2.14 -11.55
C LYS A 88 22.60 -3.47 -11.31
N SER A 89 21.96 -4.42 -10.62
CA SER A 89 22.49 -5.75 -10.35
C SER A 89 22.09 -6.79 -11.41
N PHE A 90 21.42 -6.37 -12.48
CA PHE A 90 21.09 -7.16 -13.67
C PHE A 90 21.48 -6.40 -14.94
#